data_AF-A0A8T4KNK3-F1
#
_entry.id   AF-A0A8T4KNK3-F1
#
_cell.length_a   1.000
_cell.length_b   1.000
_cell.length_c   1.000
_cell.angle_alpha   90.00
_cell.angle_beta   90.00
_cell.angle_gamma   90.00
#
_symmetry.space_group_name_H-M   'P 1'
#
loop_
_entity.id
_entity.type
_entity.pdbx_description
1 polymer ?
#
loop_
_entity_poly.entity_id
_entity_poly.type
_entity_poly.pdbx_seq_one_letter_code
_entity_poly.pdbx_strand_id
1 'polypeptide(L)' 'MLKGKSRYETLENYLISLIVLGAVLFGAGIGLSAINSTGISTITAMLGIFVSFIFTVALVFVWVAKDIFGH' A
#
# COMPACT_ATOMS: atom_id res chain seq x y z
N MET A 1 -17.43 -1.33 -1.53
CA MET A 1 -17.99 -0.06 -1.04
C MET A 1 -17.10 0.45 0.09
N LEU A 2 -16.08 1.27 -0.21
CA LEU A 2 -15.18 1.87 0.78
C LEU A 2 -15.43 3.39 0.86
N LYS A 3 -16.70 3.80 0.92
CA LYS A 3 -17.07 5.22 0.96
C LYS A 3 -17.12 5.64 2.42
N GLY A 4 -16.12 6.39 2.86
CA GLY A 4 -16.10 7.02 4.18
C GLY A 4 -17.12 8.16 4.27
N LYS A 5 -17.41 8.62 5.48
CA LYS A 5 -18.33 9.73 5.75
C LYS A 5 -17.76 11.04 5.17
N SER A 6 -16.44 11.17 5.08
CA SER A 6 -15.75 12.27 4.41
C SER A 6 -14.92 11.82 3.20
N ARG A 7 -14.53 12.78 2.35
CA ARG A 7 -13.62 12.53 1.22
C ARG A 7 -12.26 12.02 1.70
N TYR A 8 -11.77 12.51 2.84
CA TYR A 8 -10.52 12.06 3.45
C TYR A 8 -10.60 10.61 3.93
N GLU A 9 -11.71 10.21 4.57
CA GLU A 9 -11.91 8.82 5.02
C GLU A 9 -12.04 7.84 3.84
N THR A 10 -12.66 8.27 2.74
CA THR A 10 -12.71 7.45 1.52
C THR A 10 -11.31 7.24 0.95
N LEU A 11 -10.47 8.28 0.98
CA LEU A 11 -9.07 8.22 0.52
C LEU A 11 -8.21 7.35 1.44
N GLU A 12 -8.34 7.50 2.77
CA GLU A 12 -7.67 6.65 3.77
C GLU A 12 -7.98 5.18 3.52
N ASN A 13 -9.26 4.82 3.39
CA ASN A 13 -9.66 3.42 3.15
C ASN A 13 -9.08 2.84 1.85
N TYR A 14 -9.01 3.66 0.79
CA TYR A 14 -8.41 3.24 -0.47
C TYR A 14 -6.90 3.02 -0.34
N LEU A 15 -6.20 3.94 0.32
CA LEU A 15 -4.76 3.86 0.56
C LEU A 15 -4.42 2.65 1.43
N ILE A 16 -5.18 2.39 2.50
CA ILE A 16 -5.00 1.19 3.34
C ILE A 16 -5.18 -0.08 2.51
N SER A 17 -6.23 -0.14 1.67
CA SER A 17 -6.48 -1.31 0.82
C SER A 17 -5.33 -1.55 -0.18
N LEU A 18 -4.75 -0.48 -0.72
CA LEU A 18 -3.60 -0.56 -1.63
C LEU A 18 -2.30 -0.95 -0.91
N ILE A 19 -2.10 -0.50 0.34
CA ILE A 19 -0.98 -0.95 1.18
C ILE A 19 -1.06 -2.45 1.43
N VAL A 20 -2.26 -2.95 1.77
CA VAL A 20 -2.52 -4.39 1.98
C VAL A 20 -2.25 -5.17 0.69
N LEU A 21 -2.68 -4.67 -0.46
CA LEU A 21 -2.40 -5.29 -1.74
C LEU A 21 -0.89 -5.36 -2.04
N GLY A 22 -0.14 -4.28 -1.78
CA GLY A 22 1.32 -4.28 -1.90
C GLY A 22 2.00 -5.26 -0.93
N ALA A 23 1.48 -5.40 0.29
CA ALA A 23 2.01 -6.36 1.27
C ALA A 23 1.76 -7.81 0.85
N VAL A 24 0.60 -8.10 0.24
CA VAL A 24 0.30 -9.40 -0.36
C VAL A 24 1.23 -9.70 -1.53
N LEU A 25 1.47 -8.73 -2.42
CA LEU A 25 2.41 -8.87 -3.53
C LEU A 25 3.85 -9.08 -3.05
N PHE A 26 4.26 -8.36 -2.01
CA PHE A 26 5.56 -8.55 -1.37
C PHE A 26 5.69 -9.95 -0.79
N GLY A 27 4.71 -10.39 0.00
CA GLY A 27 4.68 -11.72 0.58
C GLY A 27 4.69 -12.83 -0.47
N ALA A 28 3.93 -12.66 -1.56
CA ALA A 28 3.94 -13.58 -2.69
C ALA A 28 5.30 -13.61 -3.39
N GLY A 29 5.91 -12.44 -3.63
CA GLY A 29 7.24 -12.35 -4.25
C GLY A 29 8.34 -13.01 -3.42
N ILE A 30 8.36 -12.76 -2.10
CA ILE A 30 9.31 -13.39 -1.18
C ILE A 30 9.07 -14.90 -1.09
N GLY A 31 7.80 -15.32 -0.95
CA GLY A 31 7.44 -16.74 -0.91
C GLY A 31 7.83 -17.48 -2.18
N LEU A 32 7.63 -16.86 -3.35
CA LEU A 32 8.06 -17.42 -4.63
C LEU A 32 9.58 -17.47 -4.74
N SER A 33 10.29 -16.45 -4.22
CA SER A 33 11.76 -16.39 -4.20
C SER A 33 12.38 -17.47 -3.32
N ALA A 34 11.69 -17.86 -2.24
CA ALA A 34 12.12 -18.96 -1.37
C ALA A 34 12.05 -20.33 -2.06
N ILE A 35 11.14 -20.51 -3.04
CA ILE A 35 10.95 -21.76 -3.76
C ILE A 35 11.74 -21.78 -5.08
N ASN A 36 11.89 -20.62 -5.73
CA ASN A 36 12.58 -20.45 -6.99
C ASN A 36 13.29 -19.09 -7.03
N SER A 37 14.62 -19.13 -7.04
CA SER A 37 15.53 -17.97 -7.08
C SER A 37 15.60 -17.31 -8.47
N THR A 38 14.54 -17.38 -9.27
CA THR A 38 14.43 -16.67 -10.54
C THR A 38 14.31 -15.17 -10.26
N GLY A 39 15.05 -14.33 -11.00
CA GLY A 39 15.07 -12.88 -10.76
C GLY A 39 13.68 -12.21 -10.80
N ILE A 40 12.70 -12.83 -11.47
CA ILE A 40 11.32 -12.34 -11.53
C ILE A 40 10.67 -12.31 -10.14
N SER A 41 10.89 -13.32 -9.28
CA SER A 41 10.30 -13.36 -7.94
C SER A 41 10.82 -12.24 -7.04
N THR A 42 12.13 -11.95 -7.13
CA THR A 42 12.78 -10.83 -6.46
C THR A 42 12.24 -9.50 -6.97
N ILE A 43 12.06 -9.33 -8.28
CA ILE A 43 11.48 -8.11 -8.86
C ILE A 43 10.03 -7.92 -8.37
N THR A 44 9.23 -8.98 -8.32
CA THR A 44 7.86 -8.92 -7.78
C THR A 44 7.84 -8.48 -6.32
N ALA A 45 8.75 -9.01 -5.49
CA ALA A 45 8.88 -8.58 -4.10
C ALA A 45 9.27 -7.09 -4.01
N MET A 46 10.28 -6.66 -4.76
CA MET A 46 10.73 -5.26 -4.80
C MET A 46 9.60 -4.30 -5.22
N LEU A 47 8.80 -4.69 -6.22
CA LEU A 47 7.63 -3.91 -6.63
C LEU A 47 6.55 -3.86 -5.55
N GLY A 48 6.25 -4.99 -4.91
CA GLY A 48 5.25 -5.06 -3.83
C GLY A 48 5.58 -4.11 -2.67
N ILE A 49 6.83 -4.13 -2.19
CA ILE A 49 7.23 -3.27 -1.07
C ILE A 49 7.35 -1.80 -1.47
N PHE A 50 7.79 -1.51 -2.70
CA PHE A 50 7.84 -0.14 -3.23
C PHE A 50 6.43 0.48 -3.30
N VAL A 51 5.45 -0.30 -3.78
CA VAL A 51 4.05 0.12 -3.85
C VAL A 51 3.49 0.38 -2.45
N SER A 52 3.67 -0.54 -1.50
CA SER A 52 3.23 -0.33 -0.11
C SER A 52 3.89 0.90 0.52
N PHE A 53 5.16 1.15 0.24
CA PHE A 53 5.88 2.30 0.76
C PHE A 53 5.29 3.63 0.25
N ILE A 54 5.07 3.77 -1.06
CA ILE A 54 4.49 4.99 -1.64
C ILE A 54 3.10 5.25 -1.07
N PHE A 55 2.26 4.23 -0.95
CA PHE A 55 0.91 4.41 -0.41
C PHE A 55 0.91 4.72 1.09
N THR A 56 1.88 4.20 1.84
CA THR A 56 2.07 4.58 3.25
C THR A 56 2.44 6.05 3.37
N VAL A 57 3.37 6.54 2.54
CA VAL A 57 3.73 7.97 2.50
C VAL A 57 2.52 8.83 2.12
N ALA A 58 1.76 8.44 1.10
CA ALA A 58 0.54 9.12 0.71
C ALA A 58 -0.50 9.15 1.84
N LEU A 59 -0.63 8.06 2.62
CA LEU A 59 -1.55 7.98 3.76
C LEU A 59 -1.13 8.94 4.88
N VAL A 60 0.17 9.05 5.16
CA VAL A 60 0.69 10.06 6.11
C VAL A 60 0.32 11.46 5.64
N PHE A 61 0.47 11.78 4.36
CA PHE A 61 0.06 13.10 3.83
C PHE A 61 -1.45 13.33 3.95
N VAL A 62 -2.28 12.31 3.71
CA VAL A 62 -3.74 12.42 3.89
C VAL A 62 -4.09 12.66 5.35
N TRP A 63 -3.40 12.01 6.30
CA TRP A 63 -3.58 12.27 7.73
C TRP A 63 -3.22 13.70 8.10
N VAL A 64 -2.06 14.19 7.65
CA VAL A 64 -1.65 15.59 7.90
C VAL A 64 -2.63 16.57 7.26
N ALA A 65 -3.08 16.32 6.03
CA ALA A 65 -4.04 17.19 5.37
C ALA A 65 -5.42 17.20 6.08
N LYS A 66 -5.87 16.04 6.57
CA LYS A 66 -7.11 15.91 7.34
C LYS A 66 -7.02 16.64 8.68
N ASP A 67 -5.87 16.59 9.34
CA ASP A 67 -5.63 17.28 10.62
C ASP A 67 -5.62 18.81 10.45
N ILE A 68 -4.99 19.32 9.37
CA ILE A 68 -4.83 20.76 9.14
C ILE A 68 -6.06 21.39 8.47
N PHE A 69 -6.66 20.74 7.48
CA PHE A 69 -7.71 21.32 6.62
C PHE A 69 -9.10 20.71 6.85
N GLY A 70 -9.20 19.59 7.57
CA GLY A 70 -10.43 18.82 7.74
C GLY A 70 -11.22 19.11 9.01
N HIS A 71 -10.90 20.20 9.72
CA HIS A 71 -11.62 20.65 10.92
C HIS A 71 -13.05 21.09 10.59
#